data_AF-A0A2E7QN45-F1
#
_entry.id   AF-A0A2E7QN45-F1
#
_cell.length_a   1.000
_cell.length_b   1.000
_cell.length_c   1.000
_cell.angle_alpha   90.00
_cell.angle_beta   90.00
_cell.angle_gamma   90.00
#
_symmetry.space_group_name_H-M   'P 1'
#
loop_
_entity.id
_entity.type
_entity.pdbx_description
1 polymer ?
#
loop_
_entity_poly.entity_id
_entity_poly.type
_entity_poly.pdbx_seq_one_letter_code
_entity_poly.pdbx_strand_id
1 'polypeptide(L)'
;MSDSTAASEAADSSKKVSKVSEAVIRIAGNSQDGIQSIGGFLARLAGRSEQDVMTFMTIPSTISGGPSIFQVRIGSGEVLSSGDDADVLLAFYQHSYENHIDFLKEGGIVLYDSGHVEPDPELEKKYRHVGCAVTELTVEAIGGTARDKGKNIFSLGLIARMFDLDAPKLETLILERFKGKAASISTTALTAFHAGYAYPIATIAELYEFTEPQARDKEQVVCNGNEALGYGILAAGVRFGAGYPITPWSDLMELLRRELPKYGGIFVQAEDEIAAVSMAIGSSYSGRVAVTGSSGPGLSLKSEAIGRAVMAEMPLVMIDVQRAGPSTGMPTS
;
A
#
# COMPACT_ATOMS: atom_id res chain seq x y z
N MET A 1 21.33 -39.89 -50.93
CA MET A 1 19.94 -39.44 -51.11
C MET A 1 19.08 -40.54 -50.53
N SER A 2 18.38 -40.40 -49.42
CA SER A 2 17.75 -39.23 -48.82
C SER A 2 17.61 -39.45 -47.31
N ASP A 3 17.97 -38.43 -46.53
CA ASP A 3 17.53 -38.26 -45.16
C ASP A 3 16.00 -38.25 -45.07
N SER A 4 15.44 -38.87 -44.03
CA SER A 4 14.19 -38.38 -43.44
C SER A 4 14.30 -38.43 -41.92
N THR A 5 14.54 -37.23 -41.41
CA THR A 5 14.54 -36.78 -40.02
C THR A 5 13.26 -37.08 -39.25
N ALA A 6 13.46 -37.44 -37.98
CA ALA A 6 12.69 -37.15 -36.78
C ALA A 6 11.31 -36.48 -36.90
N ALA A 7 10.31 -37.13 -36.29
CA ALA A 7 9.18 -36.43 -35.67
C ALA A 7 9.44 -36.39 -34.15
N SER A 8 9.97 -35.26 -33.70
CA SER A 8 9.98 -34.87 -32.29
C SER A 8 8.55 -34.52 -31.89
N GLU A 9 8.02 -35.19 -30.86
CA GLU A 9 6.79 -34.78 -30.19
C GLU A 9 6.99 -33.37 -29.63
N ALA A 10 6.23 -32.41 -30.16
CA ALA A 10 6.17 -31.07 -29.62
C ALA A 10 5.35 -31.12 -28.33
N ALA A 11 5.98 -30.80 -27.20
CA ALA A 11 5.31 -30.60 -25.93
C ALA A 11 4.32 -29.42 -26.04
N ASP A 12 3.05 -29.73 -25.85
CA ASP A 12 1.94 -28.78 -25.82
C ASP A 12 2.07 -27.89 -24.57
N SER A 13 2.54 -26.65 -24.72
CA SER A 13 2.70 -25.68 -23.63
C SER A 13 1.37 -24.98 -23.32
N SER A 14 0.37 -25.75 -22.91
CA SER A 14 -0.91 -25.21 -22.47
C SER A 14 -0.73 -24.42 -21.16
N LYS A 15 -1.03 -23.12 -21.21
CA LYS A 15 -0.95 -22.17 -20.08
C LYS A 15 -1.77 -22.67 -18.88
N LYS A 16 -1.19 -22.67 -17.68
CA LYS A 16 -1.89 -23.05 -16.45
C LYS A 16 -2.58 -21.82 -15.85
N VAL A 17 -3.91 -21.84 -15.81
CA VAL A 17 -4.73 -20.86 -15.07
C VAL A 17 -5.15 -21.49 -13.75
N SER A 18 -4.78 -20.88 -12.64
CA SER A 18 -5.10 -21.35 -11.30
C SER A 18 -6.14 -20.45 -10.66
N LYS A 19 -7.28 -21.02 -10.26
CA LYS A 19 -8.31 -20.28 -9.53
C LYS A 19 -7.92 -20.15 -8.06
N VAL A 20 -7.92 -18.92 -7.55
CA VAL A 20 -7.53 -18.60 -6.18
C VAL A 20 -8.62 -17.81 -5.46
N SER A 21 -8.86 -18.13 -4.19
CA SER A 21 -9.78 -17.34 -3.35
C SER A 21 -9.10 -16.12 -2.73
N GLU A 22 -7.78 -16.16 -2.58
CA GLU A 22 -6.99 -15.04 -2.07
C GLU A 22 -5.56 -15.11 -2.60
N ALA A 23 -4.87 -13.97 -2.58
CA ALA A 23 -3.44 -13.89 -2.86
C ALA A 23 -2.79 -12.79 -2.04
N VAL A 24 -1.62 -13.08 -1.49
CA VAL A 24 -0.72 -12.14 -0.81
C VAL A 24 0.41 -11.77 -1.77
N ILE A 25 0.46 -10.50 -2.15
CA ILE A 25 1.47 -9.94 -3.05
C ILE A 25 2.35 -9.00 -2.22
N ARG A 26 3.63 -9.34 -2.10
CA ARG A 26 4.65 -8.51 -1.45
C ARG A 26 5.51 -7.84 -2.51
N ILE A 27 5.67 -6.54 -2.38
CA ILE A 27 6.47 -5.69 -3.25
C ILE A 27 7.60 -5.10 -2.41
N ALA A 28 8.84 -5.41 -2.78
CA ALA A 28 10.03 -5.00 -2.05
C ALA A 28 10.95 -4.15 -2.95
N GLY A 29 11.30 -2.97 -2.47
CA GLY A 29 12.08 -2.00 -3.21
C GLY A 29 12.62 -0.89 -2.30
N ASN A 30 12.95 0.24 -2.90
CA ASN A 30 13.27 1.46 -2.16
C ASN A 30 12.03 2.37 -2.09
N SER A 31 11.97 3.22 -1.06
CA SER A 31 10.85 4.14 -0.86
C SER A 31 10.62 5.09 -2.05
N GLN A 32 11.65 5.40 -2.84
CA GLN A 32 11.53 6.25 -4.04
C GLN A 32 10.89 5.54 -5.23
N ASP A 33 10.77 4.21 -5.19
CA ASP A 33 10.33 3.41 -6.33
C ASP A 33 8.83 3.47 -6.57
N GLY A 34 8.08 4.06 -5.64
CA GLY A 34 6.63 4.13 -5.73
C GLY A 34 5.93 2.81 -5.42
N ILE A 35 6.56 1.87 -4.69
CA ILE A 35 5.92 0.59 -4.30
C ILE A 35 4.59 0.80 -3.56
N GLN A 36 4.48 1.87 -2.79
CA GLN A 36 3.28 2.24 -2.03
C GLN A 36 2.14 2.67 -2.97
N SER A 37 2.47 3.24 -4.12
CA SER A 37 1.47 3.60 -5.13
C SER A 37 0.85 2.38 -5.78
N ILE A 38 1.65 1.33 -6.06
CA ILE A 38 1.15 0.05 -6.59
C ILE A 38 0.13 -0.54 -5.62
N GLY A 39 0.52 -0.62 -4.35
CA GLY A 39 -0.34 -1.06 -3.27
C GLY A 39 -1.66 -0.29 -3.15
N GLY A 40 -1.59 1.04 -3.23
CA GLY A 40 -2.78 1.90 -3.22
C GLY A 40 -3.69 1.69 -4.43
N PHE A 41 -3.15 1.41 -5.62
CA PHE A 41 -3.95 1.07 -6.80
C PHE A 41 -4.63 -0.28 -6.64
N LEU A 42 -3.91 -1.30 -6.19
CA LEU A 42 -4.45 -2.65 -5.96
C LEU A 42 -5.55 -2.63 -4.88
N ALA A 43 -5.36 -1.89 -3.80
CA ALA A 43 -6.39 -1.75 -2.77
C ALA A 43 -7.66 -1.05 -3.29
N ARG A 44 -7.51 0.04 -4.05
CA ARG A 44 -8.66 0.72 -4.66
C ARG A 44 -9.35 -0.13 -5.71
N LEU A 45 -8.59 -0.92 -6.46
CA LEU A 45 -9.15 -1.84 -7.44
C LEU A 45 -9.99 -2.92 -6.75
N ALA A 46 -9.47 -3.55 -5.70
CA ALA A 46 -10.20 -4.56 -4.93
C ALA A 46 -11.54 -4.01 -4.45
N GLY A 47 -11.55 -2.81 -3.85
CA GLY A 47 -12.80 -2.15 -3.44
C GLY A 47 -13.76 -1.83 -4.60
N ARG A 48 -13.27 -1.51 -5.80
CA ARG A 48 -14.10 -1.31 -7.01
C ARG A 48 -14.58 -2.62 -7.64
N SER A 49 -14.03 -3.76 -7.22
CA SER A 49 -14.34 -5.08 -7.74
C SER A 49 -14.98 -5.98 -6.68
N GLU A 50 -15.52 -5.39 -5.61
CA GLU A 50 -16.20 -6.10 -4.51
C GLU A 50 -15.35 -7.17 -3.84
N GLN A 51 -14.02 -7.00 -3.89
CA GLN A 51 -13.05 -7.85 -3.22
C GLN A 51 -12.62 -7.18 -1.91
N ASP A 52 -12.36 -7.99 -0.89
CA ASP A 52 -11.75 -7.50 0.34
C ASP A 52 -10.24 -7.39 0.17
N VAL A 53 -9.68 -6.37 0.85
CA VAL A 53 -8.26 -6.09 0.79
C VAL A 53 -7.74 -5.66 2.14
N MET A 54 -6.57 -6.18 2.50
CA MET A 54 -5.77 -5.68 3.60
C MET A 54 -4.38 -5.33 3.09
N THR A 55 -3.89 -4.17 3.47
CA THR A 55 -2.55 -3.70 3.11
C THR A 55 -1.68 -3.52 4.35
N PHE A 56 -0.40 -3.78 4.18
CA PHE A 56 0.62 -3.52 5.18
C PHE A 56 1.83 -2.91 4.49
N MET A 57 2.50 -1.99 5.15
CA MET A 57 3.68 -1.35 4.59
C MET A 57 4.68 -1.04 5.69
N THR A 58 5.96 -1.14 5.34
CA THR A 58 7.05 -0.71 6.20
C THR A 58 7.79 0.40 5.49
N ILE A 59 7.84 1.57 6.12
CA ILE A 59 8.55 2.74 5.62
C ILE A 59 9.80 2.92 6.50
N PRO A 60 10.98 3.18 5.92
CA PRO A 60 12.14 3.53 6.71
C PRO A 60 11.89 4.84 7.49
N SER A 61 12.49 4.96 8.66
CA SER A 61 12.41 6.19 9.47
C SER A 61 13.19 7.37 8.85
N THR A 62 13.93 7.14 7.77
CA THR A 62 14.75 8.14 7.08
C THR A 62 14.02 8.76 5.88
N ILE A 63 13.95 10.10 5.87
CA ILE A 63 13.34 10.88 4.78
C ILE A 63 14.09 10.69 3.45
N SER A 64 15.40 10.40 3.51
CA SER A 64 16.26 10.15 2.35
C SER A 64 15.91 8.87 1.57
N GLY A 65 14.93 8.10 2.03
CA GLY A 65 14.56 6.80 1.47
C GLY A 65 15.31 5.65 2.12
N GLY A 66 15.28 4.51 1.45
CA GLY A 66 15.80 3.23 1.94
C GLY A 66 14.86 2.07 1.60
N PRO A 67 15.26 0.83 1.95
CA PRO A 67 14.45 -0.36 1.75
C PRO A 67 13.07 -0.20 2.36
N SER A 68 12.06 -0.60 1.61
CA SER A 68 10.65 -0.51 2.01
C SER A 68 9.90 -1.69 1.40
N ILE A 69 8.87 -2.13 2.10
CA ILE A 69 7.94 -3.12 1.59
C ILE A 69 6.53 -2.57 1.55
N PHE A 70 5.78 -3.10 0.59
CA PHE A 70 4.33 -3.01 0.57
C PHE A 70 3.77 -4.41 0.35
N GLN A 71 2.88 -4.84 1.21
CA GLN A 71 2.15 -6.09 1.09
C GLN A 71 0.67 -5.79 0.89
N VAL A 72 0.06 -6.46 -0.07
CA VAL A 72 -1.38 -6.40 -0.32
C VAL A 72 -1.91 -7.83 -0.34
N ARG A 73 -2.94 -8.09 0.46
CA ARG A 73 -3.71 -9.32 0.40
C ARG A 73 -5.08 -9.00 -0.15
N ILE A 74 -5.42 -9.62 -1.27
CA ILE A 74 -6.73 -9.49 -1.92
C ILE A 74 -7.45 -10.84 -1.77
N GLY A 75 -8.72 -10.80 -1.42
CA GLY A 75 -9.56 -12.00 -1.27
C GLY A 75 -10.94 -11.82 -1.90
N SER A 76 -11.51 -12.92 -2.38
CA SER A 76 -12.91 -13.03 -2.79
C SER A 76 -13.87 -13.14 -1.58
N GLY A 77 -13.32 -13.40 -0.40
CA GLY A 77 -14.04 -13.43 0.88
C GLY A 77 -13.38 -12.53 1.91
N GLU A 78 -13.75 -12.69 3.18
CA GLU A 78 -13.29 -11.81 4.27
C GLU A 78 -11.76 -11.87 4.48
N VAL A 79 -11.11 -10.70 4.42
CA VAL A 79 -9.67 -10.55 4.68
C VAL A 79 -9.46 -9.72 5.94
N LEU A 80 -8.98 -10.36 7.02
CA LEU A 80 -8.82 -9.74 8.34
C LEU A 80 -7.37 -9.42 8.73
N SER A 81 -6.39 -9.88 7.96
CA SER A 81 -4.96 -9.65 8.21
C SER A 81 -4.20 -9.55 6.90
N SER A 82 -3.01 -8.95 6.92
CA SER A 82 -2.14 -8.86 5.75
C SER A 82 -1.59 -10.22 5.31
N GLY A 83 -1.62 -11.24 6.18
CA GLY A 83 -0.94 -12.53 5.98
C GLY A 83 0.54 -12.49 6.38
N ASP A 84 1.07 -13.64 6.79
CA ASP A 84 2.48 -13.77 7.20
C ASP A 84 3.38 -13.93 5.98
N ASP A 85 3.09 -14.96 5.17
CA ASP A 85 3.84 -15.30 3.95
C ASP A 85 3.14 -14.84 2.68
N ALA A 86 3.94 -14.38 1.72
CA ALA A 86 3.50 -13.99 0.39
C ALA A 86 3.31 -15.20 -0.52
N ASP A 87 2.35 -15.11 -1.45
CA ASP A 87 2.22 -16.02 -2.59
C ASP A 87 3.12 -15.55 -3.75
N VAL A 88 3.31 -14.23 -3.84
CA VAL A 88 4.14 -13.57 -4.86
C VAL A 88 5.03 -12.52 -4.20
N LEU A 89 6.33 -12.57 -4.51
CA LEU A 89 7.30 -11.53 -4.20
C LEU A 89 7.70 -10.80 -5.49
N LEU A 90 7.54 -9.47 -5.53
CA LEU A 90 8.14 -8.61 -6.53
C LEU A 90 9.35 -7.89 -5.92
N ALA A 91 10.56 -8.20 -6.38
CA ALA A 91 11.81 -7.63 -5.89
C ALA A 91 12.51 -6.77 -6.95
N PHE A 92 12.69 -5.47 -6.67
CA PHE A 92 13.38 -4.56 -7.60
C PHE A 92 14.91 -4.58 -7.53
N TYR A 93 15.48 -5.06 -6.42
CA TYR A 93 16.92 -5.00 -6.16
C TYR A 93 17.38 -6.23 -5.40
N GLN A 94 18.69 -6.53 -5.46
CA GLN A 94 19.26 -7.69 -4.79
C GLN A 94 18.92 -7.73 -3.29
N HIS A 95 19.03 -6.61 -2.57
CA HIS A 95 18.66 -6.55 -1.16
C HIS A 95 17.16 -6.76 -0.91
N SER A 96 16.30 -6.39 -1.87
CA SER A 96 14.85 -6.65 -1.79
C SER A 96 14.54 -8.13 -1.93
N TYR A 97 15.32 -8.84 -2.75
CA TYR A 97 15.21 -10.29 -2.92
C TYR A 97 15.71 -11.01 -1.67
N GLU A 98 16.97 -10.78 -1.27
CA GLU A 98 17.62 -11.46 -0.15
C GLU A 98 16.89 -11.28 1.19
N ASN A 99 16.41 -10.07 1.48
CA ASN A 99 15.76 -9.79 2.76
C ASN A 99 14.31 -10.30 2.84
N HIS A 100 13.70 -10.68 1.72
CA HIS A 100 12.27 -11.01 1.68
C HIS A 100 11.91 -12.36 1.08
N ILE A 101 12.86 -13.07 0.46
CA ILE A 101 12.61 -14.38 -0.14
C ILE A 101 12.13 -15.43 0.87
N ASP A 102 12.60 -15.36 2.12
CA ASP A 102 12.21 -16.28 3.19
C ASP A 102 10.76 -16.08 3.68
N PHE A 103 10.13 -14.97 3.31
CA PHE A 103 8.71 -14.70 3.60
C PHE A 103 7.81 -15.05 2.40
N LEU A 104 8.33 -15.78 1.42
CA LEU A 104 7.55 -16.35 0.33
C LEU A 104 7.19 -17.79 0.69
N LYS A 105 5.93 -18.18 0.44
CA LYS A 105 5.50 -19.57 0.57
C LYS A 105 6.33 -20.46 -0.35
N GLU A 106 6.62 -21.69 0.10
CA GLU A 106 7.29 -22.68 -0.74
C GLU A 106 6.49 -22.94 -2.03
N GLY A 107 7.17 -22.92 -3.18
CA GLY A 107 6.55 -22.99 -4.50
C GLY A 107 5.91 -21.69 -4.99
N GLY A 108 5.95 -20.61 -4.21
CA GLY A 108 5.49 -19.27 -4.60
C GLY A 108 6.33 -18.66 -5.73
N ILE A 109 5.86 -17.53 -6.27
CA ILE A 109 6.50 -16.86 -7.40
C ILE A 109 7.39 -15.71 -6.93
N VAL A 110 8.62 -15.69 -7.44
CA VAL A 110 9.54 -14.56 -7.33
C VAL A 110 9.59 -13.86 -8.67
N LEU A 111 8.95 -12.70 -8.76
CA LEU A 111 9.17 -11.74 -9.83
C LEU A 111 10.33 -10.83 -9.44
N TYR A 112 11.36 -10.74 -10.27
CA TYR A 112 12.51 -9.89 -9.97
C TYR A 112 12.97 -9.09 -11.18
N ASP A 113 13.55 -7.92 -10.90
CA ASP A 113 14.21 -7.13 -11.93
C ASP A 113 15.52 -7.80 -12.35
N SER A 114 15.54 -8.44 -13.52
CA SER A 114 16.71 -9.20 -14.01
C SER A 114 17.92 -8.32 -14.31
N GLY A 115 17.76 -6.99 -14.39
CA GLY A 115 18.89 -6.05 -14.49
C GLY A 115 19.55 -5.72 -13.15
N HIS A 116 18.92 -6.11 -12.02
CA HIS A 116 19.34 -5.71 -10.67
C HIS A 116 19.38 -6.86 -9.65
N VAL A 117 18.90 -8.04 -10.02
CA VAL A 117 18.83 -9.21 -9.16
C VAL A 117 19.42 -10.42 -9.86
N GLU A 118 20.36 -11.06 -9.18
CA GLU A 118 20.88 -12.38 -9.52
C GLU A 118 20.28 -13.38 -8.52
N PRO A 119 19.34 -14.25 -8.95
CA PRO A 119 18.71 -15.20 -8.05
C PRO A 119 19.70 -16.28 -7.60
N ASP A 120 19.46 -16.83 -6.41
CA ASP A 120 20.24 -17.95 -5.88
C ASP A 120 19.84 -19.26 -6.59
N PRO A 121 20.77 -19.93 -7.29
CA PRO A 121 20.48 -21.20 -7.97
C PRO A 121 19.96 -22.31 -7.04
N GLU A 122 20.30 -22.28 -5.76
CA GLU A 122 19.81 -23.26 -4.79
C GLU A 122 18.31 -23.07 -4.50
N LEU A 123 17.83 -21.83 -4.59
CA LEU A 123 16.44 -21.45 -4.33
C LEU A 123 15.52 -21.64 -5.54
N GLU A 124 16.05 -21.85 -6.75
CA GLU A 124 15.27 -22.17 -7.95
C GLU A 124 14.43 -23.45 -7.81
N LYS A 125 14.85 -24.38 -6.94
CA LYS A 125 14.09 -25.59 -6.64
C LYS A 125 12.96 -25.37 -5.65
N LYS A 126 13.09 -24.33 -4.80
CA LYS A 126 12.14 -24.00 -3.73
C LYS A 126 11.08 -23.02 -4.18
N TYR A 127 11.45 -22.08 -5.06
CA TYR A 127 10.56 -21.01 -5.55
C TYR A 127 10.62 -20.88 -7.06
N ARG A 128 9.54 -20.38 -7.65
CA ARG A 128 9.44 -20.17 -9.09
C ARG A 128 9.96 -18.79 -9.45
N HIS A 129 11.16 -18.75 -10.01
CA HIS A 129 11.84 -17.52 -10.39
C HIS A 129 11.40 -17.05 -11.78
N VAL A 130 10.99 -15.79 -11.88
CA VAL A 130 10.55 -15.14 -13.12
C VAL A 130 11.27 -13.81 -13.24
N GLY A 131 12.33 -13.80 -14.07
CA GLY A 131 13.11 -12.60 -14.36
C GLY A 131 12.40 -11.72 -15.39
N CYS A 132 12.24 -10.44 -15.07
CA CYS A 132 11.71 -9.42 -15.97
C CYS A 132 12.62 -8.19 -15.87
N ALA A 133 13.17 -7.67 -16.96
CA ALA A 133 14.01 -6.47 -16.92
C ALA A 133 13.15 -5.20 -16.73
N VAL A 134 12.44 -5.10 -15.59
CA VAL A 134 11.39 -4.10 -15.33
C VAL A 134 11.90 -2.69 -15.60
N THR A 135 13.08 -2.35 -15.09
CA THR A 135 13.66 -1.00 -15.26
C THR A 135 13.97 -0.71 -16.73
N GLU A 136 14.61 -1.63 -17.44
CA GLU A 136 14.98 -1.46 -18.84
C GLU A 136 13.75 -1.38 -19.75
N LEU A 137 12.80 -2.30 -19.57
CA LEU A 137 11.55 -2.36 -20.35
C LEU A 137 10.66 -1.14 -20.09
N THR A 138 10.67 -0.61 -18.87
CA THR A 138 9.97 0.65 -18.56
C THR A 138 10.58 1.80 -19.37
N VAL A 139 11.90 1.92 -19.38
CA VAL A 139 12.62 2.99 -20.09
C VAL A 139 12.39 2.90 -21.60
N GLU A 140 12.43 1.68 -22.16
CA GLU A 140 12.12 1.41 -23.57
C GLU A 140 10.70 1.85 -23.92
N ALA A 141 9.72 1.48 -23.10
CA ALA A 141 8.31 1.77 -23.35
C ALA A 141 7.99 3.28 -23.32
N ILE A 142 8.56 4.04 -22.38
CA ILE A 142 8.22 5.46 -22.19
C ILE A 142 9.13 6.42 -22.99
N GLY A 143 10.24 5.93 -23.55
CA GLY A 143 11.09 6.67 -24.49
C GLY A 143 11.79 7.90 -23.90
N GLY A 144 12.56 7.76 -22.81
CA GLY A 144 13.27 8.90 -22.22
C GLY A 144 14.47 8.60 -21.32
N THR A 145 15.24 9.64 -20.99
CA THR A 145 16.38 9.60 -20.04
C THR A 145 15.97 9.66 -18.57
N ALA A 146 14.66 9.72 -18.28
CA ALA A 146 14.11 9.68 -16.93
C ALA A 146 14.16 8.24 -16.41
N ARG A 147 15.39 7.76 -16.14
CA ARG A 147 15.77 6.36 -15.94
C ARG A 147 14.98 5.58 -14.87
N ASP A 148 14.22 6.26 -14.00
CA ASP A 148 13.57 5.59 -12.85
C ASP A 148 12.07 5.91 -12.68
N LYS A 149 11.44 6.69 -13.58
CA LYS A 149 10.05 7.10 -13.43
C LYS A 149 9.11 6.21 -14.24
N GLY A 150 8.33 5.37 -13.57
CA GLY A 150 7.27 4.57 -14.20
C GLY A 150 7.36 3.08 -13.91
N LYS A 151 8.46 2.59 -13.31
CA LYS A 151 8.63 1.16 -13.00
C LYS A 151 7.55 0.61 -12.10
N ASN A 152 7.01 1.43 -11.19
CA ASN A 152 5.85 1.10 -10.39
C ASN A 152 4.60 0.85 -11.24
N ILE A 153 4.35 1.70 -12.23
CA ILE A 153 3.17 1.58 -13.09
C ILE A 153 3.32 0.42 -14.09
N PHE A 154 4.53 0.19 -14.60
CA PHE A 154 4.84 -1.03 -15.37
C PHE A 154 4.58 -2.28 -14.53
N SER A 155 5.12 -2.32 -13.31
CA SER A 155 4.92 -3.45 -12.40
C SER A 155 3.45 -3.67 -12.03
N LEU A 156 2.68 -2.59 -11.88
CA LEU A 156 1.22 -2.67 -11.70
C LEU A 156 0.55 -3.35 -12.91
N GLY A 157 0.97 -3.04 -14.14
CA GLY A 157 0.50 -3.70 -15.35
C GLY A 157 0.85 -5.19 -15.39
N LEU A 158 2.08 -5.53 -15.01
CA LEU A 158 2.55 -6.92 -14.92
C LEU A 158 1.74 -7.73 -13.90
N ILE A 159 1.54 -7.18 -12.69
CA ILE A 159 0.72 -7.80 -11.64
C ILE A 159 -0.74 -7.92 -12.12
N ALA A 160 -1.27 -6.89 -12.76
CA ALA A 160 -2.63 -6.92 -13.29
C ALA A 160 -2.82 -8.02 -14.32
N ARG A 161 -1.83 -8.24 -15.20
CA ARG A 161 -1.89 -9.33 -16.18
C ARG A 161 -1.81 -10.70 -15.52
N MET A 162 -0.94 -10.85 -14.51
CA MET A 162 -0.69 -12.11 -13.83
C MET A 162 -1.89 -12.59 -13.00
N PHE A 163 -2.63 -11.66 -12.40
CA PHE A 163 -3.82 -11.95 -11.57
C PHE A 163 -5.16 -11.72 -12.29
N ASP A 164 -5.13 -11.55 -13.62
CA ASP A 164 -6.31 -11.27 -14.46
C ASP A 164 -7.19 -10.13 -13.90
N LEU A 165 -6.54 -9.06 -13.44
CA LEU A 165 -7.21 -7.92 -12.84
C LEU A 165 -7.87 -7.03 -13.90
N ASP A 166 -8.94 -6.34 -13.52
CA ASP A 166 -9.69 -5.42 -14.40
C ASP A 166 -8.82 -4.22 -14.83
N ALA A 167 -8.19 -4.36 -16.00
CA ALA A 167 -7.33 -3.35 -16.59
C ALA A 167 -8.07 -2.02 -16.88
N PRO A 168 -9.28 -1.99 -17.46
CA PRO A 168 -10.05 -0.75 -17.63
C PRO A 168 -10.28 0.03 -16.32
N LYS A 169 -10.60 -0.65 -15.22
CA LYS A 169 -10.73 -0.01 -13.90
C LYS A 169 -9.39 0.55 -13.40
N LEU A 170 -8.29 -0.18 -13.61
CA LEU A 170 -6.94 0.31 -13.28
C LEU A 170 -6.53 1.53 -14.10
N GLU A 171 -6.80 1.55 -15.40
CA GLU A 171 -6.55 2.71 -16.27
C GLU A 171 -7.30 3.95 -15.75
N THR A 172 -8.57 3.75 -15.38
CA THR A 172 -9.39 4.83 -14.79
C THR A 172 -8.78 5.34 -13.49
N LEU A 173 -8.33 4.44 -12.59
CA LEU A 173 -7.65 4.83 -11.35
C LEU A 173 -6.35 5.58 -11.60
N ILE A 174 -5.54 5.16 -12.59
CA ILE A 174 -4.30 5.84 -12.99
C ILE A 174 -4.63 7.25 -13.49
N LEU A 175 -5.62 7.41 -14.34
CA LEU A 175 -6.06 8.71 -14.84
C LEU A 175 -6.56 9.63 -13.72
N GLU A 176 -7.34 9.10 -12.77
CA GLU A 176 -7.79 9.85 -11.60
C GLU A 176 -6.62 10.33 -10.73
N ARG A 177 -5.60 9.48 -10.53
CA ARG A 177 -4.41 9.83 -9.73
C ARG A 177 -3.64 11.01 -10.31
N PHE A 178 -3.58 11.13 -11.63
CA PHE A 178 -2.87 12.20 -12.32
C PHE A 178 -3.79 13.34 -12.79
N LYS A 179 -5.05 13.37 -12.33
CA LYS A 179 -6.00 14.44 -12.65
C LYS A 179 -5.43 15.81 -12.23
N GLY A 180 -5.49 16.77 -13.14
CA GLY A 180 -4.95 18.13 -12.94
C GLY A 180 -3.43 18.26 -13.17
N LYS A 181 -2.75 17.19 -13.58
CA LYS A 181 -1.38 17.24 -14.09
C LYS A 181 -1.38 17.41 -15.62
N ALA A 182 -0.20 17.64 -16.21
CA ALA A 182 -0.05 17.70 -17.66
C ALA A 182 -0.46 16.37 -18.31
N ALA A 183 -1.18 16.43 -19.44
CA ALA A 183 -1.69 15.25 -20.14
C ALA A 183 -0.59 14.24 -20.52
N SER A 184 0.62 14.73 -20.81
CA SER A 184 1.79 13.89 -21.08
C SER A 184 2.11 12.93 -19.94
N ILE A 185 1.90 13.34 -18.68
CA ILE A 185 2.18 12.50 -17.49
C ILE A 185 1.23 11.31 -17.45
N SER A 186 -0.07 11.54 -17.66
CA SER A 186 -1.06 10.46 -17.71
C SER A 186 -0.82 9.53 -18.90
N THR A 187 -0.44 10.06 -20.07
CA THR A 187 -0.08 9.25 -21.23
C THR A 187 1.12 8.37 -20.95
N THR A 188 2.21 8.93 -20.40
CA THR A 188 3.40 8.16 -20.01
C THR A 188 3.08 7.07 -18.99
N ALA A 189 2.24 7.37 -17.99
CA ALA A 189 1.81 6.38 -17.02
C ALA A 189 1.02 5.24 -17.67
N LEU A 190 0.05 5.53 -18.53
CA LEU A 190 -0.71 4.51 -19.25
C LEU A 190 0.18 3.68 -20.18
N THR A 191 1.13 4.31 -20.89
CA THR A 191 2.09 3.58 -21.73
C THR A 191 2.93 2.60 -20.91
N ALA A 192 3.43 3.02 -19.73
CA ALA A 192 4.15 2.12 -18.83
C ALA A 192 3.26 0.95 -18.35
N PHE A 193 2.01 1.25 -17.97
CA PHE A 193 1.03 0.24 -17.55
C PHE A 193 0.76 -0.79 -18.64
N HIS A 194 0.47 -0.32 -19.86
CA HIS A 194 0.20 -1.18 -21.01
C HIS A 194 1.40 -2.02 -21.41
N ALA A 195 2.61 -1.47 -21.33
CA ALA A 195 3.84 -2.23 -21.59
C ALA A 195 4.02 -3.37 -20.59
N GLY A 196 3.78 -3.11 -19.29
CA GLY A 196 3.81 -4.14 -18.25
C GLY A 196 2.70 -5.19 -18.44
N TYR A 197 1.49 -4.76 -18.78
CA TYR A 197 0.34 -5.65 -19.01
C TYR A 197 0.51 -6.54 -20.25
N ALA A 198 1.17 -6.03 -21.29
CA ALA A 198 1.47 -6.75 -22.52
C ALA A 198 2.71 -7.66 -22.41
N TYR A 199 3.40 -7.68 -21.27
CA TYR A 199 4.60 -8.50 -21.09
C TYR A 199 4.30 -9.98 -21.38
N PRO A 200 5.15 -10.68 -22.17
CA PRO A 200 4.85 -12.02 -22.64
C PRO A 200 4.55 -13.02 -21.52
N ILE A 201 3.35 -13.58 -21.56
CA ILE A 201 2.85 -14.58 -20.60
C ILE A 201 3.68 -15.87 -20.63
N ALA A 202 4.39 -16.19 -21.72
CA ALA A 202 5.24 -17.38 -21.76
C ALA A 202 6.34 -17.35 -20.69
N THR A 203 6.75 -16.17 -20.24
CA THR A 203 7.68 -15.97 -19.13
C THR A 203 6.99 -16.12 -17.76
N ILE A 204 5.66 -15.94 -17.71
CA ILE A 204 4.82 -16.07 -16.51
C ILE A 204 4.15 -17.45 -16.54
N ALA A 205 4.81 -18.46 -15.97
CA ALA A 205 4.40 -19.87 -16.06
C ALA A 205 2.99 -20.19 -15.53
N GLU A 206 2.38 -19.32 -14.73
CA GLU A 206 1.04 -19.51 -14.15
C GLU A 206 0.30 -18.17 -14.08
N LEU A 207 -0.94 -18.15 -14.58
CA LEU A 207 -1.86 -17.03 -14.37
C LEU A 207 -2.81 -17.38 -13.24
N TYR A 208 -3.22 -16.37 -12.48
CA TYR A 208 -4.18 -16.50 -11.39
C TYR A 208 -5.47 -15.80 -11.75
N GLU A 209 -6.58 -16.48 -11.51
CA GLU A 209 -7.93 -15.91 -11.65
C GLU A 209 -8.56 -15.94 -10.26
N PHE A 210 -8.96 -14.78 -9.75
CA PHE A 210 -9.71 -14.75 -8.50
C PHE A 210 -11.08 -15.40 -8.70
N THR A 211 -11.48 -16.27 -7.77
CA THR A 211 -12.87 -16.74 -7.71
C THR A 211 -13.80 -15.55 -7.54
N GLU A 212 -15.04 -15.67 -8.03
CA GLU A 212 -16.04 -14.62 -7.87
C GLU A 212 -16.16 -14.16 -6.40
N PRO A 213 -16.19 -12.84 -6.16
CA PRO A 213 -16.34 -12.31 -4.82
C PRO A 213 -17.69 -12.73 -4.23
N GLN A 214 -17.71 -12.95 -2.91
CA GLN A 214 -18.96 -13.14 -2.19
C GLN A 214 -19.72 -11.81 -2.19
N ALA A 215 -20.78 -11.74 -3.00
CA ALA A 215 -21.61 -10.55 -3.12
C ALA A 215 -22.06 -10.06 -1.73
N ARG A 216 -21.80 -8.79 -1.45
CA ARG A 216 -22.29 -8.09 -0.27
C ARG A 216 -23.28 -7.05 -0.74
N ASP A 217 -24.52 -7.08 -0.24
CA ASP A 217 -25.58 -6.12 -0.56
C ASP A 217 -25.33 -4.71 0.05
N LYS A 218 -24.07 -4.24 0.06
CA LYS A 218 -23.65 -2.98 0.69
C LYS A 218 -22.49 -2.34 -0.05
N GLU A 219 -22.54 -1.01 -0.14
CA GLU A 219 -21.41 -0.21 -0.62
C GLU A 219 -20.19 -0.38 0.30
N GLN A 220 -19.03 -0.61 -0.30
CA GLN A 220 -17.76 -0.77 0.40
C GLN A 220 -16.87 0.47 0.20
N VAL A 221 -16.08 0.79 1.24
CA VAL A 221 -15.10 1.88 1.20
C VAL A 221 -13.74 1.32 1.58
N VAL A 222 -12.74 1.63 0.76
CA VAL A 222 -11.33 1.36 1.08
C VAL A 222 -10.78 2.58 1.81
N CYS A 223 -10.37 2.40 3.06
CA CYS A 223 -9.75 3.43 3.87
C CYS A 223 -8.68 2.83 4.78
N ASN A 224 -7.71 3.64 5.18
CA ASN A 224 -6.79 3.26 6.24
C ASN A 224 -7.37 3.56 7.65
N GLY A 225 -6.70 3.09 8.70
CA GLY A 225 -7.18 3.27 10.08
C GLY A 225 -7.32 4.74 10.50
N ASN A 226 -6.38 5.60 10.10
CA ASN A 226 -6.44 7.04 10.38
C ASN A 226 -7.62 7.71 9.65
N GLU A 227 -7.90 7.33 8.41
CA GLU A 227 -9.07 7.80 7.66
C GLU A 227 -10.38 7.37 8.32
N ALA A 228 -10.51 6.09 8.66
CA ALA A 228 -11.69 5.56 9.34
C ALA A 228 -11.96 6.30 10.66
N LEU A 229 -10.90 6.51 11.47
CA LEU A 229 -10.99 7.22 12.74
C LEU A 229 -11.36 8.70 12.54
N GLY A 230 -10.73 9.38 11.57
CA GLY A 230 -11.03 10.78 11.26
C GLY A 230 -12.46 11.01 10.80
N TYR A 231 -12.97 10.18 9.89
CA TYR A 231 -14.37 10.27 9.47
C TYR A 231 -15.35 9.87 10.57
N GLY A 232 -15.00 8.91 11.43
CA GLY A 232 -15.77 8.56 12.62
C GLY A 232 -15.92 9.75 13.59
N ILE A 233 -14.84 10.48 13.85
CA ILE A 233 -14.83 11.70 14.69
C ILE A 233 -15.76 12.78 14.10
N LEU A 234 -15.70 12.99 12.78
CA LEU A 234 -16.54 13.96 12.09
C LEU A 234 -18.02 13.57 12.16
N ALA A 235 -18.32 12.29 11.93
CA ALA A 235 -19.67 11.72 11.99
C ALA A 235 -20.25 11.78 13.41
N ALA A 236 -19.42 11.62 14.45
CA ALA A 236 -19.80 11.77 15.86
C ALA A 236 -20.12 13.22 16.27
N GLY A 237 -19.93 14.21 15.39
CA GLY A 237 -20.29 15.60 15.66
C GLY A 237 -19.18 16.45 16.29
N VAL A 238 -17.95 15.94 16.41
CA VAL A 238 -16.81 16.72 16.93
C VAL A 238 -16.49 17.87 15.97
N ARG A 239 -16.27 19.07 16.53
CA ARG A 239 -15.99 20.30 15.75
C ARG A 239 -14.75 21.05 16.20
N PHE A 240 -14.02 20.53 17.19
CA PHE A 240 -12.75 21.12 17.58
C PHE A 240 -11.73 20.02 17.80
N GLY A 241 -10.52 20.25 17.29
CA GLY A 241 -9.37 19.42 17.64
C GLY A 241 -8.10 20.23 17.75
N ALA A 242 -7.16 19.73 18.55
CA ALA A 242 -5.83 20.29 18.65
C ALA A 242 -4.79 19.19 18.79
N GLY A 243 -3.62 19.35 18.17
CA GLY A 243 -2.59 18.31 18.12
C GLY A 243 -1.20 18.86 17.85
N TYR A 244 -0.20 18.05 18.18
CA TYR A 244 1.20 18.25 17.79
C TYR A 244 1.60 17.11 16.85
N PRO A 245 2.35 17.37 15.75
CA PRO A 245 2.72 16.32 14.80
C PRO A 245 3.63 15.26 15.43
N ILE A 246 3.24 13.98 15.32
CA ILE A 246 4.04 12.83 15.70
C ILE A 246 3.60 11.60 14.88
N THR A 247 4.52 10.80 14.36
CA THR A 247 4.17 9.54 13.65
C THR A 247 3.63 8.51 14.65
N PRO A 248 2.50 7.82 14.40
CA PRO A 248 1.65 7.81 13.19
C PRO A 248 0.39 8.71 13.27
N TRP A 249 0.29 9.58 14.28
CA TRP A 249 -0.84 10.49 14.51
C TRP A 249 -0.95 11.63 13.48
N SER A 250 0.17 12.08 12.90
CA SER A 250 0.21 13.23 11.97
C SER A 250 -0.76 13.11 10.78
N ASP A 251 -0.97 11.91 10.22
CA ASP A 251 -1.87 11.75 9.06
C ASP A 251 -3.33 12.04 9.43
N LEU A 252 -3.77 11.58 10.61
CA LEU A 252 -5.09 11.89 11.15
C LEU A 252 -5.21 13.38 11.48
N MET A 253 -4.14 13.98 12.01
CA MET A 253 -4.07 15.43 12.24
C MET A 253 -4.28 16.23 10.95
N GLU A 254 -3.61 15.84 9.86
CA GLU A 254 -3.75 16.48 8.55
C GLU A 254 -5.16 16.29 7.96
N LEU A 255 -5.72 15.09 8.08
CA LEU A 255 -7.09 14.79 7.68
C LEU A 255 -8.09 15.69 8.40
N LEU A 256 -8.03 15.76 9.73
CA LEU A 256 -8.93 16.59 10.53
C LEU A 256 -8.76 18.08 10.23
N ARG A 257 -7.52 18.55 10.01
CA ARG A 257 -7.25 19.93 9.60
C ARG A 257 -7.87 20.28 8.25
N ARG A 258 -7.92 19.32 7.32
CA ARG A 258 -8.56 19.50 6.01
C ARG A 258 -10.08 19.41 6.09
N GLU A 259 -10.61 18.49 6.88
CA GLU A 259 -12.04 18.15 6.86
C GLU A 259 -12.88 18.94 7.86
N LEU A 260 -12.42 19.18 9.10
CA LEU A 260 -13.21 19.89 10.14
C LEU A 260 -13.76 21.25 9.67
N PRO A 261 -12.99 22.12 8.97
CA PRO A 261 -13.50 23.41 8.48
C PRO A 261 -14.73 23.29 7.58
N LYS A 262 -14.85 22.20 6.82
CA LYS A 262 -16.01 21.96 5.93
C LYS A 262 -17.31 21.73 6.71
N TYR A 263 -17.20 21.36 7.99
CA TYR A 263 -18.33 21.10 8.88
C TYR A 263 -18.47 22.16 9.99
N GLY A 264 -17.86 23.35 9.81
CA GLY A 264 -17.89 24.44 10.78
C GLY A 264 -17.03 24.20 12.02
N GLY A 265 -16.07 23.28 11.92
CA GLY A 265 -15.08 23.00 12.96
C GLY A 265 -13.71 23.61 12.69
N ILE A 266 -12.79 23.44 13.62
CA ILE A 266 -11.41 23.94 13.53
C ILE A 266 -10.46 22.86 14.06
N PHE A 267 -9.33 22.66 13.38
CA PHE A 267 -8.20 21.92 13.93
C PHE A 267 -7.01 22.86 14.13
N VAL A 268 -6.41 22.85 15.31
CA VAL A 268 -5.24 23.68 15.65
C VAL A 268 -4.00 22.82 15.79
N GLN A 269 -2.96 23.13 15.01
CA GLN A 269 -1.62 22.60 15.29
C GLN A 269 -0.99 23.45 16.39
N ALA A 270 -0.73 22.84 17.55
CA ALA A 270 -0.10 23.50 18.68
C ALA A 270 1.44 23.42 18.60
N GLU A 271 2.10 24.14 19.48
CA GLU A 271 3.56 24.18 19.64
C GLU A 271 4.14 22.91 20.28
N ASP A 272 3.36 22.23 21.13
CA ASP A 272 3.71 20.98 21.80
C ASP A 272 2.45 20.19 22.22
N GLU A 273 2.66 18.99 22.78
CA GLU A 273 1.57 18.13 23.24
C GLU A 273 0.78 18.70 24.43
N ILE A 274 1.40 19.50 25.30
CA ILE A 274 0.78 20.08 26.50
C ILE A 274 -0.19 21.19 26.10
N ALA A 275 0.25 22.07 25.20
CA ALA A 275 -0.58 23.11 24.60
C ALA A 275 -1.75 22.49 23.84
N ALA A 276 -1.51 21.45 23.03
CA ALA A 276 -2.57 20.76 22.29
C ALA A 276 -3.68 20.20 23.19
N VAL A 277 -3.34 19.50 24.27
CA VAL A 277 -4.36 18.95 25.19
C VAL A 277 -5.05 20.06 25.98
N SER A 278 -4.31 21.10 26.37
CA SER A 278 -4.87 22.26 27.08
C SER A 278 -5.89 23.02 26.23
N MET A 279 -5.63 23.20 24.93
CA MET A 279 -6.57 23.79 23.98
C MET A 279 -7.84 22.92 23.82
N ALA A 280 -7.68 21.60 23.71
CA ALA A 280 -8.81 20.68 23.60
C ALA A 280 -9.68 20.70 24.86
N ILE A 281 -9.08 20.72 26.04
CA ILE A 281 -9.78 20.88 27.32
C ILE A 281 -10.48 22.25 27.36
N GLY A 282 -9.83 23.33 26.94
CA GLY A 282 -10.46 24.67 26.85
C GLY A 282 -11.73 24.68 25.98
N SER A 283 -11.69 23.99 24.84
CA SER A 283 -12.88 23.79 23.99
C SER A 283 -13.96 22.96 24.70
N SER A 284 -13.59 21.90 25.39
CA SER A 284 -14.51 21.09 26.20
C SER A 284 -15.24 21.94 27.24
N TYR A 285 -14.51 22.80 27.95
CA TYR A 285 -15.10 23.74 28.91
C TYR A 285 -16.13 24.69 28.29
N SER A 286 -15.93 25.06 27.02
CA SER A 286 -16.87 25.91 26.27
C SER A 286 -18.15 25.18 25.81
N GLY A 287 -18.31 23.91 26.18
CA GLY A 287 -19.49 23.10 25.86
C GLY A 287 -19.39 22.28 24.57
N ARG A 288 -18.18 22.08 24.02
CA ARG A 288 -17.96 21.28 22.81
C ARG A 288 -16.94 20.18 23.04
N VAL A 289 -17.35 18.92 22.85
CA VAL A 289 -16.42 17.79 22.84
C VAL A 289 -15.30 18.06 21.85
N ALA A 290 -14.07 17.95 22.33
CA ALA A 290 -12.85 18.17 21.56
C ALA A 290 -12.07 16.87 21.40
N VAL A 291 -11.29 16.80 20.33
CA VAL A 291 -10.35 15.71 20.09
C VAL A 291 -8.90 16.20 20.17
N THR A 292 -8.06 15.41 20.82
CA THR A 292 -6.60 15.51 20.71
C THR A 292 -6.04 14.11 20.60
N GLY A 293 -4.82 13.98 20.12
CA GLY A 293 -4.18 12.68 20.01
C GLY A 293 -2.68 12.80 19.93
N SER A 294 -2.04 11.65 19.99
CA SER A 294 -0.59 11.50 19.97
C SER A 294 -0.20 10.03 19.79
N SER A 295 1.04 9.71 20.13
CA SER A 295 1.53 8.37 20.41
C SER A 295 2.23 8.36 21.79
N GLY A 296 2.83 7.24 22.19
CA GLY A 296 3.36 7.02 23.56
C GLY A 296 4.12 8.20 24.20
N PRO A 297 5.13 8.81 23.53
CA PRO A 297 5.87 9.95 24.12
C PRO A 297 4.97 11.15 24.41
N GLY A 298 4.13 11.53 23.46
CA GLY A 298 3.28 12.70 23.60
C GLY A 298 2.07 12.44 24.51
N LEU A 299 1.60 11.20 24.62
CA LEU A 299 0.61 10.82 25.64
C LEU A 299 1.19 11.01 27.05
N SER A 300 2.47 10.66 27.25
CA SER A 300 3.16 10.87 28.53
C SER A 300 3.18 12.34 28.93
N LEU A 301 3.45 13.25 27.99
CA LEU A 301 3.42 14.71 28.22
C LEU A 301 2.02 15.25 28.53
N LYS A 302 0.95 14.61 28.02
CA LYS A 302 -0.44 15.03 28.25
C LYS A 302 -1.01 14.58 29.60
N SER A 303 -0.31 13.72 30.35
CA SER A 303 -0.83 13.04 31.55
C SER A 303 -1.39 13.99 32.62
N GLU A 304 -0.69 15.10 32.90
CA GLU A 304 -1.14 16.09 33.89
C GLU A 304 -2.50 16.71 33.49
N ALA A 305 -2.61 17.15 32.24
CA ALA A 305 -3.82 17.77 31.72
C ALA A 305 -4.99 16.76 31.61
N ILE A 306 -4.70 15.50 31.28
CA ILE A 306 -5.70 14.42 31.32
C ILE A 306 -6.23 14.26 32.75
N GLY A 307 -5.35 14.23 33.76
CA GLY A 307 -5.75 14.19 35.17
C GLY A 307 -6.67 15.36 35.55
N ARG A 308 -6.37 16.57 35.05
CA ARG A 308 -7.23 17.74 35.22
C ARG A 308 -8.60 17.57 34.55
N ALA A 309 -8.66 17.05 33.33
CA ALA A 309 -9.92 16.81 32.62
C ALA A 309 -10.81 15.81 33.38
N VAL A 310 -10.22 14.76 33.94
CA VAL A 310 -10.93 13.78 34.78
C VAL A 310 -11.47 14.44 36.05
N MET A 311 -10.61 15.18 36.78
CA MET A 311 -11.01 15.84 38.03
C MET A 311 -12.13 16.88 37.83
N ALA A 312 -12.14 17.54 36.67
CA ALA A 312 -13.14 18.55 36.32
C ALA A 312 -14.34 17.98 35.54
N GLU A 313 -14.44 16.66 35.37
CA GLU A 313 -15.51 15.96 34.63
C GLU A 313 -15.71 16.48 33.20
N MET A 314 -14.61 16.82 32.52
CA MET A 314 -14.62 17.44 31.19
C MET A 314 -14.56 16.40 30.07
N PRO A 315 -15.53 16.36 29.14
CA PRO A 315 -15.49 15.43 28.00
C PRO A 315 -14.30 15.69 27.07
N LEU A 316 -13.46 14.69 26.85
CA LEU A 316 -12.30 14.77 25.96
C LEU A 316 -12.10 13.44 25.22
N VAL A 317 -11.91 13.50 23.91
CA VAL A 317 -11.49 12.33 23.12
C VAL A 317 -9.97 12.39 22.98
N MET A 318 -9.28 11.42 23.60
CA MET A 318 -7.84 11.23 23.48
C MET A 318 -7.55 10.03 22.58
N ILE A 319 -6.85 10.26 21.47
CA ILE A 319 -6.47 9.19 20.55
C ILE A 319 -4.99 8.86 20.74
N ASP A 320 -4.72 7.63 21.13
CA ASP A 320 -3.37 7.07 21.17
C ASP A 320 -3.16 6.16 19.96
N VAL A 321 -2.45 6.68 18.95
CA VAL A 321 -2.00 5.86 17.83
C VAL A 321 -0.68 5.21 18.26
N GLN A 322 -0.82 4.07 18.92
CA GLN A 322 0.29 3.37 19.56
C GLN A 322 1.39 3.03 18.55
N ARG A 323 2.64 3.24 18.97
CA ARG A 323 3.86 2.82 18.27
C ARG A 323 4.82 2.17 19.27
N ALA A 324 5.82 1.45 18.78
CA ALA A 324 6.76 0.75 19.66
C ALA A 324 7.49 1.72 20.62
N GLY A 325 7.55 1.36 21.90
CA GLY A 325 8.31 2.03 22.95
C GLY A 325 9.36 1.09 23.61
N PRO A 326 9.97 1.48 24.74
CA PRO A 326 9.79 2.72 25.49
C PRO A 326 10.54 3.91 24.88
N SER A 327 10.28 5.12 25.39
CA SER A 327 10.89 6.39 24.94
C SER A 327 10.64 6.63 23.43
N THR A 328 11.64 7.02 22.65
CA THR A 328 11.50 7.19 21.19
C THR A 328 11.06 5.89 20.51
N GLY A 329 11.52 4.75 21.02
CA GLY A 329 11.21 3.41 20.51
C GLY A 329 11.46 3.26 19.00
N MET A 330 10.52 2.64 18.28
CA MET A 330 10.55 2.53 16.81
C MET A 330 9.38 3.30 16.21
N PRO A 331 9.60 4.51 15.65
CA PRO A 331 8.52 5.37 15.16
C PRO A 331 7.73 4.84 13.95
N THR A 332 8.28 3.88 13.20
CA THR A 332 7.75 3.39 11.91
C THR A 332 7.53 1.87 11.88
N SER A 333 7.45 1.23 13.05
CA SER A 333 7.17 -0.22 13.20
C SER A 333 5.76 -0.58 12.77
#